data_AF-A0A0F7ZJN8-F1
#
_entry.id   AF-A0A0F7ZJN8-F1
#
_cell.length_a   1.000
_cell.length_b   1.000
_cell.length_c   1.000
_cell.angle_alpha   90.00
_cell.angle_beta   90.00
_cell.angle_gamma   90.00
#
_symmetry.space_group_name_H-M   'P 1'
#
loop_
_entity.id
_entity.type
_entity.pdbx_description
1 polymer ?
#
loop_
_entity_poly.entity_id
_entity_poly.type
_entity_poly.pdbx_seq_one_letter_code
_entity_poly.pdbx_strand_id
1 'polypeptide(L)'
;MSEPIGLASGLVALSTFALNSSVTLLDVICSFRDHPKRVRDLVDEVDALTGVLHPLKERVESTNSAELITLNRPLLRCGKACEDFRQALESCASQSGDTQATFRGWAKLKYMGDDVDGFRRLLAGYKSTISIALTDANLRVSSATAEALRSYVDLVESTNSDLRAHIDNVDEKMEALLQKAIPEVGPEAAELKTMQEERLSAQQCLGICDQLSRHINQIQRMGRCSGAQDGDPHLANGTEKMKEPLRSPVAEHDEHVQLRRSGAGIGGLAGEAGNLAVT
;
A
#
# COMPACT_ATOMS: atom_id res chain seq x y z
N MET A 1 9.74 0.02 -29.65
CA MET A 1 8.37 -0.54 -29.73
C MET A 1 8.39 -1.88 -29.01
N SER A 2 8.46 -1.89 -27.66
CA SER A 2 8.33 -3.14 -26.88
C SER A 2 6.86 -3.37 -26.58
N GLU A 3 6.39 -4.59 -26.84
CA GLU A 3 4.99 -4.94 -26.96
C GLU A 3 4.17 -4.79 -25.66
N PRO A 4 2.85 -4.56 -25.77
CA PRO A 4 1.90 -4.68 -24.65
C PRO A 4 1.87 -6.08 -24.01
N ILE A 5 2.32 -7.11 -24.75
CA ILE A 5 2.29 -8.52 -24.35
C ILE A 5 3.20 -8.79 -23.14
N GLY A 6 4.36 -8.12 -23.06
CA GLY A 6 5.30 -8.29 -21.93
C GLY A 6 4.75 -7.76 -20.62
N LEU A 7 3.99 -6.66 -20.68
CA LEU A 7 3.40 -6.02 -19.49
C LEU A 7 2.14 -6.75 -19.02
N ALA A 8 1.29 -7.18 -19.94
CA ALA A 8 0.11 -8.00 -19.62
C ALA A 8 0.52 -9.37 -19.05
N SER A 9 1.53 -10.02 -19.64
CA SER A 9 2.09 -11.27 -19.12
C SER A 9 2.62 -11.12 -17.69
N GLY A 10 3.27 -9.98 -17.39
CA GLY A 10 3.69 -9.64 -16.03
C GLY A 10 2.52 -9.53 -15.04
N LEU A 11 1.45 -8.83 -15.41
CA LEU A 11 0.30 -8.64 -14.53
C LEU A 11 -0.47 -9.94 -14.25
N VAL A 12 -0.65 -10.79 -15.27
CA VAL A 12 -1.28 -12.12 -15.13
C VAL A 12 -0.46 -12.98 -14.19
N ALA A 13 0.87 -13.02 -14.37
CA ALA A 13 1.77 -13.78 -13.52
C ALA A 13 1.71 -13.29 -12.05
N LEU A 14 1.70 -11.98 -11.84
CA LEU A 14 1.66 -11.39 -10.50
C LEU A 14 0.30 -11.58 -9.81
N SER A 15 -0.81 -11.50 -10.55
CA SER A 15 -2.15 -11.77 -10.02
C SER A 15 -2.27 -13.24 -9.61
N THR A 16 -1.75 -14.15 -10.44
CA THR A 16 -1.70 -15.59 -10.15
C THR A 16 -0.82 -15.89 -8.94
N PHE A 17 0.36 -15.26 -8.86
CA PHE A 17 1.27 -15.39 -7.73
C PHE A 17 0.61 -14.94 -6.42
N ALA A 18 0.06 -13.73 -6.38
CA ALA A 18 -0.61 -13.20 -5.19
C ALA A 18 -1.78 -14.09 -4.74
N LEU A 19 -2.60 -14.57 -5.68
CA LEU A 19 -3.71 -15.47 -5.39
C LEU A 19 -3.22 -16.79 -4.78
N ASN A 20 -2.28 -17.46 -5.45
CA ASN A 20 -1.77 -18.76 -4.99
C ASN A 20 -1.09 -18.64 -3.61
N SER A 21 -0.29 -17.59 -3.38
CA SER A 21 0.35 -17.35 -2.08
C SER A 21 -0.68 -17.09 -0.98
N SER A 22 -1.76 -16.35 -1.27
CA SER A 22 -2.84 -16.08 -0.32
C SER A 22 -3.64 -17.34 0.02
N VAL A 23 -3.97 -18.16 -0.98
CA VAL A 23 -4.66 -19.46 -0.79
C VAL A 23 -3.79 -20.42 0.01
N THR A 24 -2.50 -20.52 -0.33
CA THR A 24 -1.56 -21.39 0.41
C THR A 24 -1.44 -20.95 1.86
N LEU A 25 -1.38 -19.65 2.12
CA LEU A 25 -1.36 -19.12 3.48
C LEU A 25 -2.64 -19.48 4.25
N LEU A 26 -3.81 -19.31 3.63
CA LEU A 26 -5.11 -19.67 4.20
C LEU A 26 -5.15 -21.15 4.58
N ASP A 27 -4.74 -22.03 3.68
CA ASP A 27 -4.69 -23.47 3.90
C ASP A 27 -3.78 -23.83 5.10
N VAL A 28 -2.61 -23.19 5.19
CA VAL A 28 -1.68 -23.42 6.31
C VAL A 28 -2.29 -22.93 7.63
N ILE A 29 -2.90 -21.75 7.68
CA ILE A 29 -3.55 -21.24 8.91
C ILE A 29 -4.69 -22.18 9.35
N CYS A 30 -5.52 -22.61 8.40
CA CYS A 30 -6.65 -23.51 8.63
C CYS A 30 -6.22 -24.93 9.02
N SER A 31 -4.98 -25.33 8.72
CA SER A 31 -4.45 -26.63 9.13
C SER A 31 -4.25 -26.75 10.66
N PHE A 32 -4.13 -25.63 11.38
CA PHE A 32 -4.03 -25.59 12.84
C PHE A 32 -5.43 -25.66 13.47
N ARG A 33 -5.55 -26.37 14.60
CA ARG A 33 -6.81 -26.38 15.38
C ARG A 33 -6.86 -25.19 16.35
N ASP A 34 -8.07 -24.84 16.76
CA ASP A 34 -8.37 -23.85 17.81
C ASP A 34 -7.73 -22.46 17.58
N HIS A 35 -8.30 -21.69 16.66
CA HIS A 35 -7.83 -20.33 16.38
C HIS A 35 -8.29 -19.33 17.45
N PRO A 36 -7.40 -18.54 18.07
CA PRO A 36 -7.81 -17.37 18.85
C PRO A 36 -8.51 -16.35 17.94
N LYS A 37 -9.32 -15.45 18.52
CA LYS A 37 -10.14 -14.50 17.75
C LYS A 37 -9.35 -13.77 16.65
N ARG A 38 -8.22 -13.15 16.98
CA ARG A 38 -7.36 -12.45 16.01
C ARG A 38 -6.91 -13.31 14.81
N VAL A 39 -6.77 -14.62 15.00
CA VAL A 39 -6.40 -15.55 13.92
C VAL A 39 -7.60 -15.87 13.04
N ARG A 40 -8.81 -15.99 13.63
CA ARG A 40 -10.05 -16.08 12.85
C ARG A 40 -10.28 -14.81 12.04
N ASP A 41 -10.08 -13.65 12.66
CA ASP A 41 -10.17 -12.36 11.96
C ASP A 41 -9.12 -12.26 10.83
N LEU A 42 -7.93 -12.87 10.99
CA LEU A 42 -6.95 -12.99 9.90
C LEU A 42 -7.43 -13.95 8.80
N VAL A 43 -8.00 -15.10 9.16
CA VAL A 43 -8.59 -16.06 8.19
C VAL A 43 -9.64 -15.39 7.33
N ASP A 44 -10.58 -14.67 7.96
CA ASP A 44 -11.63 -13.92 7.26
C ASP A 44 -11.03 -12.87 6.31
N GLU A 45 -9.95 -12.21 6.71
CA GLU A 45 -9.28 -11.21 5.88
C GLU A 45 -8.51 -11.83 4.69
N VAL A 46 -7.82 -12.95 4.90
CA VAL A 46 -7.13 -13.69 3.82
C VAL A 46 -8.16 -14.23 2.82
N ASP A 47 -9.29 -14.77 3.30
CA ASP A 47 -10.39 -15.22 2.44
C ASP A 47 -11.01 -14.06 1.65
N ALA A 48 -11.23 -12.91 2.28
CA ALA A 48 -11.70 -11.72 1.58
C ALA A 48 -10.69 -11.22 0.53
N LEU A 49 -9.39 -11.35 0.80
CA LEU A 49 -8.33 -11.04 -0.16
C LEU A 49 -8.32 -12.01 -1.35
N THR A 50 -8.45 -13.33 -1.13
CA THR A 50 -8.57 -14.31 -2.22
C THR A 50 -9.84 -14.06 -3.05
N GLY A 51 -10.91 -13.59 -2.40
CA GLY A 51 -12.17 -13.20 -3.03
C GLY A 51 -12.04 -12.04 -4.03
N VAL A 52 -11.13 -11.08 -3.79
CA VAL A 52 -10.87 -9.98 -4.75
C VAL A 52 -9.80 -10.32 -5.78
N LEU A 53 -8.87 -11.22 -5.44
CA LEU A 53 -7.81 -11.69 -6.34
C LEU A 53 -8.35 -12.61 -7.45
N HIS A 54 -9.40 -13.40 -7.19
CA HIS A 54 -10.05 -14.23 -8.21
C HIS A 54 -10.63 -13.41 -9.38
N PRO A 55 -11.55 -12.45 -9.16
CA PRO A 55 -12.06 -11.59 -10.23
C PRO A 55 -10.98 -10.78 -10.93
N LEU A 56 -9.93 -10.37 -10.19
CA LEU A 56 -8.77 -9.71 -10.78
C LEU A 56 -8.08 -10.61 -11.80
N LYS A 57 -7.75 -11.85 -11.41
CA LYS A 57 -7.11 -12.82 -12.29
C LYS A 57 -7.95 -13.08 -13.56
N GLU A 58 -9.24 -13.34 -13.40
CA GLU A 58 -10.16 -13.56 -14.53
C GLU A 58 -10.20 -12.36 -15.47
N ARG A 59 -10.21 -11.14 -14.92
CA ARG A 59 -10.21 -9.91 -15.72
C ARG A 59 -8.93 -9.74 -16.53
N VAL A 60 -7.77 -9.94 -15.90
CA VAL A 60 -6.47 -9.74 -16.58
C VAL A 60 -6.16 -10.83 -17.61
N GLU A 61 -6.79 -12.00 -17.49
CA GLU A 61 -6.70 -13.08 -18.48
C GLU A 61 -7.66 -12.87 -19.67
N SER A 62 -8.82 -12.27 -19.44
CA SER A 62 -9.88 -12.14 -20.46
C SER A 62 -9.83 -10.85 -21.27
N THR A 63 -9.28 -9.76 -20.70
CA THR A 63 -9.37 -8.42 -21.27
C THR A 63 -8.00 -7.73 -21.27
N ASN A 64 -7.74 -6.88 -22.27
CA ASN A 64 -6.59 -5.97 -22.23
C ASN A 64 -6.72 -5.04 -21.01
N SER A 65 -5.95 -5.33 -19.97
CA SER A 65 -6.05 -4.72 -18.64
C SER A 65 -4.91 -3.75 -18.37
N ALA A 66 -4.58 -2.92 -19.36
CA ALA A 66 -3.49 -1.94 -19.25
C ALA A 66 -3.72 -0.92 -18.11
N GLU A 67 -4.98 -0.64 -17.77
CA GLU A 67 -5.37 0.21 -16.65
C GLU A 67 -4.99 -0.37 -15.29
N LEU A 68 -4.83 -1.70 -15.21
CA LEU A 68 -4.49 -2.42 -13.97
C LEU A 68 -2.97 -2.59 -13.77
N ILE A 69 -2.13 -2.12 -14.70
CA ILE A 69 -0.67 -2.28 -14.61
C ILE A 69 -0.06 -1.66 -13.34
N THR A 70 -0.74 -0.66 -12.77
CA THR A 70 -0.37 0.01 -11.52
C THR A 70 -0.40 -0.95 -10.33
N LEU A 71 -1.13 -2.07 -10.42
CA LEU A 71 -1.16 -3.14 -9.43
C LEU A 71 0.07 -4.05 -9.42
N ASN A 72 0.96 -3.98 -10.42
CA ASN A 72 2.12 -4.89 -10.47
C ASN A 72 2.92 -4.93 -9.16
N ARG A 73 3.23 -3.74 -8.62
CA ARG A 73 3.98 -3.66 -7.36
C ARG A 73 3.14 -4.12 -6.15
N PRO A 74 1.90 -3.62 -5.96
CA PRO A 74 1.00 -4.12 -4.92
C PRO A 74 0.85 -5.65 -4.92
N LEU A 75 0.62 -6.27 -6.09
CA LEU A 75 0.43 -7.72 -6.20
C LEU A 75 1.70 -8.50 -5.88
N LEU A 76 2.85 -8.09 -6.43
CA LEU A 76 4.12 -8.73 -6.10
C LEU A 76 4.37 -8.69 -4.59
N ARG A 77 4.15 -7.53 -3.98
CA ARG A 77 4.41 -7.35 -2.57
C ARG A 77 3.41 -8.10 -1.69
N CYS A 78 2.13 -8.09 -2.04
CA CYS A 78 1.07 -8.86 -1.39
C CYS A 78 1.39 -10.36 -1.40
N GLY A 79 1.77 -10.93 -2.54
CA GLY A 79 2.14 -12.34 -2.65
C GLY A 79 3.35 -12.69 -1.80
N LYS A 80 4.41 -11.87 -1.85
CA LYS A 80 5.58 -12.02 -0.97
C LYS A 80 5.20 -11.94 0.50
N ALA A 81 4.34 -11.00 0.89
CA ALA A 81 3.93 -10.85 2.28
C ALA A 81 3.20 -12.09 2.80
N CYS A 82 2.37 -12.72 1.95
CA CYS A 82 1.73 -13.99 2.28
C CYS A 82 2.76 -15.13 2.42
N GLU A 83 3.75 -15.21 1.53
CA GLU A 83 4.82 -16.22 1.62
C GLU A 83 5.71 -16.03 2.84
N ASP A 84 6.15 -14.81 3.12
CA ASP A 84 7.00 -14.48 4.26
C ASP A 84 6.28 -14.82 5.58
N PHE A 85 4.99 -14.45 5.69
CA PHE A 85 4.20 -14.73 6.88
C PHE A 85 3.98 -16.24 7.07
N ARG A 86 3.71 -16.97 5.98
CA ARG A 86 3.63 -18.44 5.98
C ARG A 86 4.95 -19.05 6.48
N GLN A 87 6.09 -18.59 5.98
CA GLN A 87 7.40 -19.08 6.41
C GLN A 87 7.67 -18.80 7.90
N ALA A 88 7.30 -17.61 8.38
CA ALA A 88 7.41 -17.27 9.81
C ALA A 88 6.53 -18.18 10.68
N LEU A 89 5.32 -18.48 10.21
CA LEU A 89 4.38 -19.39 10.87
C LEU A 89 4.94 -20.82 10.96
N GLU A 90 5.40 -21.38 9.84
CA GLU A 90 5.99 -22.73 9.76
C GLU A 90 7.27 -22.85 10.60
N SER A 91 8.11 -21.81 10.59
CA SER A 91 9.32 -21.76 11.40
C SER A 91 9.00 -21.79 12.90
N CYS A 92 8.00 -21.02 13.33
CA CYS A 92 7.54 -21.01 14.72
C CYS A 92 6.91 -22.36 15.12
N ALA A 93 6.16 -23.00 14.22
CA ALA A 93 5.55 -24.32 14.47
C ALA A 93 6.61 -25.42 14.63
N SER A 94 7.65 -25.39 13.79
CA SER A 94 8.74 -26.37 13.83
C SER A 94 9.59 -26.28 15.10
N GLN A 95 9.81 -25.05 15.62
CA GLN A 95 10.63 -24.80 16.80
C GLN A 95 9.91 -25.06 18.14
N SER A 96 8.59 -25.00 18.16
CA SER A 96 7.80 -25.11 19.40
C SER A 96 7.58 -26.55 19.86
N GLY A 97 7.87 -27.55 19.01
CA GLY A 97 7.48 -28.94 19.26
C GLY A 97 5.96 -29.11 19.38
N ASP A 98 5.20 -28.07 19.01
CA ASP A 98 3.75 -28.06 19.08
C ASP A 98 3.22 -29.07 18.07
N THR A 99 2.33 -29.95 18.51
CA THR A 99 1.52 -30.73 17.57
C THR A 99 0.56 -29.77 16.85
N GLN A 100 0.22 -30.09 15.60
CA GLN A 100 -0.71 -29.33 14.75
C GLN A 100 -2.03 -28.93 15.45
N ALA A 101 -2.38 -29.60 16.55
CA ALA A 101 -3.59 -29.40 17.32
C ALA A 101 -3.60 -28.18 18.27
N THR A 102 -2.48 -27.55 18.63
CA THR A 102 -2.53 -26.41 19.58
C THR A 102 -1.35 -25.47 19.44
N PHE A 103 -1.16 -24.89 18.25
CA PHE A 103 -0.08 -23.92 18.05
C PHE A 103 -0.25 -22.70 18.96
N ARG A 104 0.54 -22.64 20.03
CA ARG A 104 0.53 -21.51 20.99
C ARG A 104 1.41 -20.36 20.52
N GLY A 105 2.20 -20.59 19.46
CA GLY A 105 3.11 -19.62 18.87
C GLY A 105 2.45 -18.40 18.24
N TRP A 106 1.12 -18.35 18.07
CA TRP A 106 0.41 -17.18 17.53
C TRP A 106 0.75 -15.86 18.24
N ALA A 107 1.07 -15.90 19.54
CA ALA A 107 1.44 -14.70 20.30
C ALA A 107 2.88 -14.22 20.02
N LYS A 108 3.74 -15.11 19.55
CA LYS A 108 5.15 -14.83 19.22
C LYS A 108 5.36 -14.57 17.73
N LEU A 109 4.37 -14.91 16.90
CA LEU A 109 4.43 -14.70 15.47
C LEU A 109 4.53 -13.20 15.16
N LYS A 110 5.56 -12.84 14.42
CA LYS A 110 5.85 -11.45 14.06
C LYS A 110 6.10 -11.32 12.56
N TYR A 111 5.67 -10.18 12.02
CA TYR A 111 5.93 -9.79 10.64
C TYR A 111 6.27 -8.30 10.58
N MET A 112 7.49 -7.96 10.15
CA MET A 112 7.97 -6.57 10.13
C MET A 112 7.72 -5.86 11.49
N GLY A 113 8.07 -6.53 12.58
CA GLY A 113 7.80 -6.10 13.96
C GLY A 113 6.35 -6.19 14.45
N ASP A 114 5.36 -6.36 13.58
CA ASP A 114 3.94 -6.44 13.95
C ASP A 114 3.49 -7.83 14.36
N ASP A 115 2.44 -7.90 15.15
CA ASP A 115 1.71 -9.12 15.41
C ASP A 115 0.73 -9.49 14.28
N VAL A 116 -0.05 -10.55 14.52
CA VAL A 116 -1.10 -11.05 13.62
C VAL A 116 -2.08 -9.95 13.19
N ASP A 117 -2.43 -9.02 14.09
CA ASP A 117 -3.38 -7.95 13.78
C ASP A 117 -2.77 -6.89 12.86
N GLY A 118 -1.47 -6.60 13.00
CA GLY A 118 -0.76 -5.72 12.06
C GLY A 118 -0.66 -6.34 10.67
N PHE A 119 -0.34 -7.63 10.57
CA PHE A 119 -0.33 -8.33 9.28
C PHE A 119 -1.73 -8.36 8.64
N ARG A 120 -2.78 -8.60 9.43
CA ARG A 120 -4.17 -8.52 8.96
C ARG A 120 -4.50 -7.15 8.37
N ARG A 121 -4.11 -6.05 9.05
CA ARG A 121 -4.32 -4.68 8.54
C ARG A 121 -3.57 -4.44 7.23
N LEU A 122 -2.35 -4.95 7.10
CA LEU A 122 -1.58 -4.91 5.86
C LEU A 122 -2.32 -5.60 4.70
N LEU A 123 -2.87 -6.81 4.92
CA LEU A 123 -3.68 -7.50 3.91
C LEU A 123 -4.97 -6.75 3.55
N ALA A 124 -5.63 -6.14 4.53
CA ALA A 124 -6.81 -5.30 4.29
C ALA A 124 -6.51 -4.10 3.38
N GLY A 125 -5.33 -3.49 3.51
CA GLY A 125 -4.86 -2.44 2.61
C GLY A 125 -4.71 -2.93 1.17
N TYR A 126 -4.12 -4.11 0.97
CA TYR A 126 -4.01 -4.73 -0.37
C TYR A 126 -5.38 -5.08 -0.96
N LYS A 127 -6.26 -5.73 -0.18
CA LYS A 127 -7.62 -6.09 -0.59
C LYS A 127 -8.39 -4.86 -1.07
N SER A 128 -8.36 -3.78 -0.29
CA SER A 128 -9.10 -2.56 -0.60
C SER A 128 -8.53 -1.87 -1.85
N THR A 129 -7.21 -1.86 -2.01
CA THR A 129 -6.54 -1.33 -3.21
C THR A 129 -6.92 -2.10 -4.48
N ILE A 130 -6.93 -3.44 -4.43
CA ILE A 130 -7.34 -4.29 -5.54
C ILE A 130 -8.81 -4.03 -5.90
N SER A 131 -9.67 -3.92 -4.88
CA SER A 131 -11.10 -3.61 -5.05
C SER A 131 -11.31 -2.24 -5.72
N ILE A 132 -10.54 -1.22 -5.32
CA ILE A 132 -10.55 0.12 -5.92
C ILE A 132 -10.13 0.06 -7.39
N ALA A 133 -9.05 -0.66 -7.71
CA ALA A 133 -8.57 -0.80 -9.08
C ALA A 133 -9.60 -1.51 -9.98
N LEU A 134 -10.22 -2.59 -9.50
CA LEU A 134 -11.31 -3.27 -10.19
C LEU A 134 -12.52 -2.36 -10.39
N THR A 135 -12.86 -1.55 -9.38
CA THR A 135 -13.94 -0.56 -9.46
C THR A 135 -13.65 0.49 -10.53
N ASP A 136 -12.44 1.06 -10.56
CA ASP A 136 -12.03 2.01 -11.59
C ASP A 136 -12.12 1.41 -12.99
N ALA A 137 -11.64 0.18 -13.14
CA ALA A 137 -11.67 -0.53 -14.42
C ALA A 137 -13.11 -0.84 -14.86
N ASN A 138 -14.03 -1.13 -13.93
CA ASN A 138 -15.46 -1.30 -14.22
C ASN A 138 -16.12 0.01 -14.65
N LEU A 139 -15.82 1.13 -13.99
CA LEU A 139 -16.38 2.44 -14.33
C LEU A 139 -16.00 2.94 -15.72
N ARG A 140 -14.89 2.43 -16.29
CA ARG A 140 -14.47 2.77 -17.66
C ARG A 140 -15.37 2.15 -18.73
N VAL A 141 -16.02 1.04 -18.42
CA VAL A 141 -16.82 0.26 -19.37
C VAL A 141 -18.31 0.24 -19.01
N SER A 142 -18.69 0.78 -17.86
CA SER A 142 -20.06 0.76 -17.36
C SER A 142 -20.38 2.04 -16.57
N SER A 143 -21.64 2.47 -16.60
CA SER A 143 -22.10 3.57 -15.77
C SER A 143 -22.35 3.12 -14.34
N ALA A 144 -22.27 4.05 -13.39
CA ALA A 144 -22.60 3.83 -11.99
C ALA A 144 -23.71 4.76 -11.53
N THR A 145 -24.49 4.28 -10.55
CA THR A 145 -25.50 5.09 -9.87
C THR A 145 -24.84 6.13 -8.95
N ALA A 146 -25.59 7.16 -8.56
CA ALA A 146 -25.10 8.15 -7.62
C ALA A 146 -24.77 7.53 -6.24
N GLU A 147 -25.54 6.54 -5.82
CA GLU A 147 -25.34 5.75 -4.60
C GLU A 147 -24.01 4.99 -4.65
N ALA A 148 -23.75 4.30 -5.76
CA ALA A 148 -22.50 3.56 -5.95
C ALA A 148 -21.29 4.50 -5.95
N LEU A 149 -21.38 5.65 -6.62
CA LEU A 149 -20.31 6.65 -6.61
C LEU A 149 -20.02 7.18 -5.20
N ARG A 150 -21.04 7.42 -4.37
CA ARG A 150 -20.84 7.82 -2.96
C ARG A 150 -20.11 6.72 -2.19
N SER A 151 -20.56 5.47 -2.31
CA SER A 151 -19.88 4.33 -1.66
C SER A 151 -18.42 4.18 -2.10
N TYR A 152 -18.10 4.50 -3.36
CA TYR A 152 -16.71 4.46 -3.84
C TYR A 152 -15.86 5.60 -3.28
N VAL A 153 -16.44 6.79 -3.07
CA VAL A 153 -15.75 7.89 -2.38
C VAL A 153 -15.40 7.47 -0.96
N ASP A 154 -16.37 6.94 -0.20
CA ASP A 154 -16.15 6.48 1.18
C ASP A 154 -15.05 5.40 1.25
N LEU A 155 -15.10 4.42 0.33
CA LEU A 155 -14.09 3.36 0.23
C LEU A 155 -12.68 3.94 -0.03
N VAL A 156 -12.57 4.90 -0.94
CA VAL A 156 -11.30 5.52 -1.30
C VAL A 156 -10.75 6.37 -0.15
N GLU A 157 -11.60 7.11 0.56
CA GLU A 157 -11.20 7.92 1.71
C GLU A 157 -10.71 7.05 2.88
N SER A 158 -11.45 5.99 3.22
CA SER A 158 -11.03 5.03 4.25
C SER A 158 -9.70 4.38 3.89
N THR A 159 -9.58 3.86 2.67
CA THR A 159 -8.36 3.18 2.21
C THR A 159 -7.16 4.13 2.20
N ASN A 160 -7.36 5.39 1.81
CA ASN A 160 -6.34 6.43 1.89
C ASN A 160 -5.83 6.65 3.31
N SER A 161 -6.75 6.75 4.27
CA SER A 161 -6.41 6.95 5.68
C SER A 161 -5.60 5.76 6.22
N ASP A 162 -6.06 4.53 5.93
CA ASP A 162 -5.42 3.30 6.40
C ASP A 162 -4.01 3.13 5.79
N LEU A 163 -3.86 3.41 4.49
CA LEU A 163 -2.56 3.32 3.81
C LEU A 163 -1.55 4.36 4.32
N ARG A 164 -1.99 5.59 4.64
CA ARG A 164 -1.11 6.61 5.24
C ARG A 164 -0.64 6.18 6.63
N ALA A 165 -1.56 5.75 7.48
CA ALA A 165 -1.21 5.23 8.81
C ALA A 165 -0.24 4.03 8.73
N HIS A 166 -0.42 3.17 7.73
CA HIS A 166 0.50 2.05 7.46
C HIS A 166 1.90 2.52 7.03
N ILE A 167 2.00 3.51 6.14
CA ILE A 167 3.29 4.09 5.73
C ILE A 167 4.02 4.69 6.94
N ASP A 168 3.32 5.50 7.74
CA ASP A 168 3.89 6.13 8.94
C ASP A 168 4.42 5.05 9.90
N ASN A 169 3.65 3.99 10.13
CA ASN A 169 4.06 2.88 10.98
C ASN A 169 5.30 2.12 10.44
N VAL A 170 5.38 1.91 9.12
CA VAL A 170 6.55 1.28 8.50
C VAL A 170 7.77 2.18 8.63
N ASP A 171 7.64 3.49 8.39
CA ASP A 171 8.74 4.44 8.52
C ASP A 171 9.26 4.53 9.97
N GLU A 172 8.37 4.58 10.96
CA GLU A 172 8.75 4.56 12.39
C GLU A 172 9.59 3.32 12.74
N LYS A 173 9.23 2.15 12.21
CA LYS A 173 9.97 0.91 12.44
C LYS A 173 11.31 0.87 11.72
N MET A 174 11.35 1.36 10.48
CA MET A 174 12.60 1.47 9.73
C MET A 174 13.60 2.35 10.49
N GLU A 175 13.16 3.51 10.98
CA GLU A 175 14.01 4.39 11.80
C GLU A 175 14.45 3.73 13.11
N ALA A 176 13.55 3.01 13.80
CA ALA A 176 13.89 2.29 15.02
C ALA A 176 14.92 1.17 14.80
N LEU A 177 14.90 0.50 13.65
CA LEU A 177 15.90 -0.50 13.29
C LEU A 177 17.25 0.15 12.94
N LEU A 178 17.24 1.23 12.17
CA LEU A 178 18.45 1.98 11.81
C LEU A 178 19.18 2.54 13.04
N GLN A 179 18.45 2.96 14.06
CA GLN A 179 19.04 3.42 15.33
C GLN A 179 19.67 2.30 16.16
N LYS A 180 19.22 1.05 15.98
CA LYS A 180 19.71 -0.13 16.72
C LYS A 180 20.85 -0.85 16.01
N ALA A 181 20.90 -0.80 14.68
CA ALA A 181 21.83 -1.59 13.90
C ALA A 181 23.18 -0.88 13.69
N ILE A 182 24.29 -1.57 13.99
CA ILE A 182 25.56 -1.33 13.30
C ILE A 182 25.41 -2.04 11.94
N PRO A 183 25.56 -1.36 10.79
CA PRO A 183 25.20 -1.92 9.50
C PRO A 183 26.22 -2.98 9.05
N GLU A 184 26.07 -4.20 9.53
CA GLU A 184 26.70 -5.39 8.99
C GLU A 184 25.63 -6.44 8.65
N VAL A 185 25.89 -7.18 7.58
CA VAL A 185 25.00 -8.17 6.95
C VAL A 185 24.35 -9.09 8.00
N GLY A 186 23.06 -8.90 8.24
CA GLY A 186 22.29 -9.59 9.28
C GLY A 186 20.78 -9.63 8.98
N PRO A 187 19.99 -10.33 9.83
CA PRO A 187 18.53 -10.40 9.69
C PRO A 187 17.87 -9.02 9.70
N GLU A 188 18.44 -8.04 10.39
CA GLU A 188 17.98 -6.66 10.44
C GLU A 188 18.05 -5.98 9.06
N ALA A 189 19.07 -6.30 8.24
CA ALA A 189 19.19 -5.74 6.89
C ALA A 189 18.14 -6.33 5.93
N ALA A 190 17.79 -7.60 6.09
CA ALA A 190 16.72 -8.24 5.33
C ALA A 190 15.35 -7.66 5.71
N GLU A 191 15.09 -7.49 7.01
CA GLU A 191 13.85 -6.87 7.51
C GLU A 191 13.69 -5.42 7.03
N LEU A 192 14.77 -4.62 7.08
CA LEU A 192 14.77 -3.24 6.57
C LEU A 192 14.45 -3.19 5.07
N LYS A 193 14.99 -4.12 4.28
CA LYS A 193 14.68 -4.21 2.84
C LYS A 193 13.21 -4.55 2.62
N THR A 194 12.65 -5.51 3.36
CA THR A 194 11.23 -5.88 3.28
C THR A 194 10.33 -4.69 3.66
N MET A 195 10.69 -3.93 4.70
CA MET A 195 10.00 -2.69 5.08
C MET A 195 10.05 -1.63 3.97
N GLN A 196 11.20 -1.45 3.32
CA GLN A 196 11.31 -0.52 2.20
C GLN A 196 10.46 -0.96 0.99
N GLU A 197 10.45 -2.25 0.66
CA GLU A 197 9.60 -2.80 -0.40
C GLU A 197 8.12 -2.59 -0.09
N GLU A 198 7.72 -2.77 1.17
CA GLU A 198 6.35 -2.56 1.66
C GLU A 198 5.95 -1.08 1.58
N ARG A 199 6.77 -0.17 2.09
CA ARG A 199 6.48 1.27 2.04
C ARG A 199 6.24 1.74 0.61
N LEU A 200 7.12 1.34 -0.31
CA LEU A 200 7.00 1.73 -1.69
C LEU A 200 5.78 1.09 -2.39
N SER A 201 5.35 -0.09 -1.93
CA SER A 201 4.11 -0.72 -2.37
C SER A 201 2.89 0.06 -1.88
N ALA A 202 2.84 0.42 -0.60
CA ALA A 202 1.78 1.22 -0.01
C ALA A 202 1.65 2.61 -0.65
N GLN A 203 2.77 3.25 -1.00
CA GLN A 203 2.78 4.49 -1.78
C GLN A 203 2.13 4.31 -3.17
N GLN A 204 2.37 3.17 -3.81
CA GLN A 204 1.73 2.86 -5.09
C GLN A 204 0.23 2.57 -4.94
N CYS A 205 -0.18 1.94 -3.83
CA CYS A 205 -1.59 1.78 -3.48
C CYS A 205 -2.30 3.13 -3.31
N LEU A 206 -1.65 4.13 -2.70
CA LEU A 206 -2.19 5.51 -2.63
C LEU A 206 -2.39 6.11 -4.03
N GLY A 207 -1.43 5.92 -4.92
CA GLY A 207 -1.55 6.38 -6.31
C GLY A 207 -2.74 5.77 -7.08
N ILE A 208 -3.12 4.53 -6.75
CA ILE A 208 -4.32 3.86 -7.29
C ILE A 208 -5.60 4.50 -6.72
N CYS A 209 -5.61 4.81 -5.42
CA CYS A 209 -6.72 5.53 -4.78
C CYS A 209 -6.95 6.91 -5.42
N ASP A 210 -5.86 7.63 -5.73
CA ASP A 210 -5.93 8.93 -6.42
C ASP A 210 -6.44 8.81 -7.86
N GLN A 211 -6.19 7.68 -8.54
CA GLN A 211 -6.71 7.43 -9.89
C GLN A 211 -8.23 7.32 -9.88
N LEU A 212 -8.79 6.48 -9.00
CA LEU A 212 -10.25 6.35 -8.89
C LEU A 212 -10.90 7.66 -8.44
N SER A 213 -10.30 8.37 -7.48
CA SER A 213 -10.77 9.70 -7.04
C SER A 213 -10.92 10.67 -8.20
N ARG A 214 -9.90 10.77 -9.06
CA ARG A 214 -9.93 11.65 -10.24
C ARG A 214 -10.99 11.20 -11.24
N HIS A 215 -11.14 9.91 -11.46
CA HIS A 215 -12.13 9.37 -12.39
C HIS A 215 -13.57 9.64 -11.91
N ILE A 216 -13.87 9.43 -10.63
CA ILE A 216 -15.16 9.77 -10.02
C ILE A 216 -15.47 11.25 -10.20
N ASN A 217 -14.51 12.13 -9.92
CA ASN A 217 -14.67 13.57 -10.09
C ASN A 217 -14.97 13.96 -11.55
N GLN A 218 -14.36 13.29 -12.52
CA GLN A 218 -14.64 13.51 -13.94
C GLN A 218 -16.08 13.09 -14.31
N ILE A 219 -16.52 11.91 -13.87
CA ILE A 219 -17.88 11.41 -14.09
C ILE A 219 -18.92 12.40 -13.53
N GLN A 220 -18.72 12.85 -12.29
CA GLN A 220 -19.63 13.80 -11.64
C GLN A 220 -19.69 15.15 -12.35
N ARG A 221 -18.56 15.64 -12.90
CA ARG A 221 -18.52 16.88 -13.68
C ARG A 221 -19.26 16.75 -15.01
N MET A 222 -19.07 15.64 -15.72
CA MET A 222 -19.77 15.41 -16.99
C MET A 222 -21.28 15.32 -16.80
N GLY A 223 -21.75 14.61 -15.76
CA GLY A 223 -23.18 14.54 -15.43
C GLY A 223 -23.82 15.90 -15.14
N ARG A 224 -23.08 16.84 -14.53
CA ARG A 224 -23.56 18.21 -14.28
C ARG A 224 -23.66 19.07 -15.53
N CYS A 225 -22.72 18.93 -16.48
CA CYS A 225 -22.76 19.68 -17.74
C CYS A 225 -23.88 19.21 -18.67
N SER A 226 -24.17 17.90 -18.70
CA SER A 226 -25.27 17.35 -19.50
C SER A 226 -26.65 17.75 -18.98
N GLY A 227 -26.82 17.99 -17.68
CA GLY A 227 -28.08 18.47 -17.09
C GLY A 227 -28.36 19.97 -17.31
N ALA A 228 -27.39 20.74 -17.83
CA ALA A 228 -27.54 22.18 -18.08
C ALA A 228 -27.96 22.52 -19.52
N GLN A 229 -28.10 21.53 -20.41
CA GLN A 229 -28.49 21.74 -21.82
C GLN A 229 -29.99 21.55 -22.09
N ASP A 230 -30.80 21.24 -21.07
CA ASP A 230 -32.27 21.13 -21.19
C ASP A 230 -32.98 22.23 -20.37
N GLY A 231 -32.58 23.47 -20.63
CA GLY A 231 -33.15 24.68 -20.04
C GLY A 231 -33.53 25.68 -21.13
N ASP A 232 -34.82 25.75 -21.43
CA ASP A 232 -35.49 26.72 -22.29
C ASP A 232 -35.00 28.17 -22.02
N PRO A 233 -34.49 28.93 -23.02
CA PRO A 233 -33.97 30.27 -22.79
C PRO A 233 -35.10 31.28 -22.81
N HIS A 234 -35.81 31.44 -21.69
CA HIS A 234 -36.70 32.58 -21.51
C HIS A 234 -36.51 33.26 -20.14
N LEU A 235 -35.86 34.42 -20.21
CA LEU A 235 -35.82 35.53 -19.25
C LEU A 235 -35.51 35.23 -17.77
N ALA A 236 -34.27 35.54 -17.38
CA ALA A 236 -34.04 36.28 -16.13
C ALA A 236 -32.74 37.11 -16.22
N ASN A 237 -32.93 38.39 -16.47
CA ASN A 237 -31.95 39.45 -16.30
C ASN A 237 -31.82 39.73 -14.79
N GLY A 238 -30.61 39.75 -14.21
CA GLY A 238 -30.45 40.17 -12.82
C GLY A 238 -29.20 39.72 -12.09
N THR A 239 -28.15 40.54 -12.19
CA THR A 239 -27.05 40.74 -11.23
C THR A 239 -26.09 39.57 -10.96
N GLU A 240 -24.98 39.59 -11.70
CA GLU A 240 -23.71 38.97 -11.31
C GLU A 240 -23.20 39.56 -9.99
N LYS A 241 -23.06 38.72 -8.97
CA LYS A 241 -22.10 38.97 -7.88
C LYS A 241 -20.97 37.96 -8.05
N MET A 242 -19.86 38.46 -8.58
CA MET A 242 -18.57 37.79 -8.68
C MET A 242 -18.21 37.17 -7.31
N LYS A 243 -18.23 35.84 -7.21
CA LYS A 243 -17.69 35.12 -6.07
C LYS A 243 -16.29 34.66 -6.46
N GLU A 244 -15.29 35.26 -5.83
CA GLU A 244 -13.87 34.96 -6.05
C GLU A 244 -13.58 33.44 -5.97
N PRO A 245 -12.63 32.93 -6.77
CA PRO A 245 -12.11 31.59 -6.55
C PRO A 245 -11.26 31.58 -5.28
N LEU A 246 -11.56 30.65 -4.37
CA LEU A 246 -10.69 30.29 -3.26
C LEU A 246 -9.29 29.94 -3.80
N ARG A 247 -8.33 30.84 -3.59
CA ARG A 247 -6.90 30.53 -3.64
C ARG A 247 -6.61 29.46 -2.59
N SER A 248 -6.18 28.29 -3.03
CA SER A 248 -5.49 27.33 -2.15
C SER A 248 -4.11 27.89 -1.80
N PRO A 249 -3.68 27.92 -0.52
CA PRO A 249 -2.31 28.22 -0.17
C PRO A 249 -1.46 26.99 -0.49
N VAL A 250 -0.87 26.96 -1.69
CA VAL A 250 0.30 26.14 -1.98
C VAL A 250 1.51 27.06 -1.90
N ALA A 251 2.15 27.12 -0.73
CA ALA A 251 3.57 27.39 -0.58
C ALA A 251 3.98 27.12 0.88
N GLU A 252 5.22 26.66 1.04
CA GLU A 252 5.99 26.55 2.28
C GLU A 252 5.63 25.39 3.20
N HIS A 253 6.17 24.21 2.90
CA HIS A 253 6.83 23.34 3.89
C HIS A 253 7.80 22.40 3.15
N ASP A 254 8.83 22.98 2.54
CA ASP A 254 9.99 22.22 2.05
C ASP A 254 11.24 23.11 2.14
N GLU A 255 11.61 23.50 3.37
CA GLU A 255 12.96 24.04 3.64
C GLU A 255 13.35 23.92 5.14
N HIS A 256 13.04 22.81 5.81
CA HIS A 256 13.47 22.62 7.21
C HIS A 256 13.92 21.19 7.57
N VAL A 257 14.52 20.44 6.63
CA VAL A 257 15.22 19.16 6.94
C VAL A 257 16.62 19.06 6.31
N GLN A 258 17.21 20.17 5.82
CA GLN A 258 18.60 20.15 5.31
C GLN A 258 19.61 21.04 6.03
N LEU A 259 19.22 21.76 7.10
CA LEU A 259 20.15 22.62 7.87
C LEU A 259 20.52 22.15 9.28
N ARG A 260 20.30 20.86 9.63
CA ARG A 260 20.79 20.29 10.91
C ARG A 260 21.94 19.29 10.79
N ARG A 261 22.63 19.25 9.65
CA ARG A 261 23.84 18.42 9.46
C ARG A 261 25.16 19.19 9.29
N SER A 262 25.18 20.51 9.45
CA SER A 262 26.42 21.29 9.40
C SER A 262 26.43 22.35 10.50
N GLY A 263 26.80 21.95 11.72
CA GLY A 263 26.69 22.82 12.89
C GLY A 263 27.26 22.27 14.19
N ALA A 264 28.42 21.62 14.14
CA ALA A 264 29.35 21.41 15.26
C ALA A 264 30.67 20.97 14.60
N GLY A 265 31.79 21.68 14.61
CA GLY A 265 32.28 22.71 15.51
C GLY A 265 33.74 22.33 15.78
N ILE A 266 34.70 22.91 15.06
CA ILE A 266 36.12 22.95 15.44
C ILE A 266 36.81 24.10 14.68
N GLY A 267 36.74 25.31 15.25
CA GLY A 267 37.91 26.18 15.32
C GLY A 267 38.57 25.86 16.67
N GLY A 268 39.88 25.77 16.83
CA GLY A 268 41.01 26.36 16.11
C GLY A 268 42.03 26.77 17.19
N LEU A 269 43.27 27.06 16.75
CA LEU A 269 44.47 27.52 17.49
C LEU A 269 45.51 26.41 17.70
N ALA A 270 46.55 26.36 16.87
CA ALA A 270 47.81 27.15 16.92
C ALA A 270 48.72 26.63 18.06
N GLY A 271 50.02 26.39 17.91
CA GLY A 271 51.03 26.60 16.86
C GLY A 271 52.38 26.09 17.43
N GLU A 272 53.47 26.40 16.72
CA GLU A 272 54.90 26.12 17.05
C GLU A 272 55.39 24.71 16.69
N ALA A 273 56.34 24.46 15.76
CA ALA A 273 57.63 25.05 15.36
C ALA A 273 58.83 24.19 15.83
N GLY A 274 59.78 23.95 14.91
CA GLY A 274 61.13 23.36 15.18
C GLY A 274 61.22 21.88 14.83
N ASN A 275 61.79 21.44 13.70
CA ASN A 275 63.18 21.47 13.21
C ASN A 275 64.12 20.43 13.87
N LEU A 276 65.05 19.91 13.04
CA LEU A 276 66.14 18.92 13.24
C LEU A 276 65.73 17.43 13.07
N ALA A 277 66.16 16.68 12.05
CA ALA A 277 67.50 16.36 11.51
C ALA A 277 68.27 15.28 12.33
N VAL A 278 68.76 14.26 11.59
CA VAL A 278 69.82 13.28 11.95
C VAL A 278 69.34 12.20 12.95
N THR A 279 69.42 10.89 12.68
CA THR A 279 70.53 10.06 12.19
C THR A 279 69.99 8.78 11.58
#